data_AF-X1GA22-F1
#
_entry.id   AF-X1GA22-F1
#
_cell.length_a   1.000
_cell.length_b   1.000
_cell.length_c   1.000
_cell.angle_alpha   90.00
_cell.angle_beta   90.00
_cell.angle_gamma   90.00
#
_symmetry.space_group_name_H-M   'P 1'
#
loop_
_entity.id
_entity.type
_entity.pdbx_description
1 polymer ?
#
loop_
_entity_poly.entity_id
_entity_poly.type
_entity_poly.pdbx_seq_one_letter_code
_entity_poly.pdbx_strand_id
1 'polypeptide(L)'
;YTVTFHMEYPDPNLLFNLSSTYMTIPSKEAIEKYGDDFGIKYAVGTGPFILDEWIMDDRVILKKNPAYNWGTELSENKGPAKIDKLVIREMKEEATVFMELTSGGVDIAEGVPAIFLEKIKEDKNIGVVEVPSARLYYLAMNTQKEPYTDIKVREAICLSINQEEILEHVFMNVGKVTHTYLIDQLEESKVPEEYKIRYDLDKAKGILAEAGWKDTDGDGILEKGGEKFVANLWVENVSVFRRVAEVAQEQLRKLGIDAKITQYDSVTFKDKLTKGEQEILIRLYG
;
A
#
# COMPACT_ATOMS: atom_id res chain seq x y z
N TYR A 1 -25.67 -7.38 -28.79
CA TYR A 1 -24.53 -6.49 -29.09
C TYR A 1 -23.25 -7.31 -28.98
N THR A 2 -22.28 -7.13 -29.87
CA THR A 2 -21.02 -7.91 -29.91
C THR A 2 -19.83 -6.95 -29.97
N VAL A 3 -18.80 -7.22 -29.16
CA VAL A 3 -17.51 -6.51 -29.18
C VAL A 3 -16.42 -7.54 -29.52
N THR A 4 -15.54 -7.20 -30.44
CA THR A 4 -14.43 -8.06 -30.87
C THR A 4 -13.10 -7.40 -30.54
N PHE A 5 -12.24 -8.10 -29.79
CA PHE A 5 -10.87 -7.68 -29.50
C PHE A 5 -9.90 -8.36 -30.46
N HIS A 6 -9.16 -7.58 -31.25
CA HIS A 6 -8.09 -8.08 -32.11
C HIS A 6 -6.75 -7.77 -31.44
N MET A 7 -6.06 -8.81 -30.96
CA MET A 7 -4.79 -8.70 -30.25
C MET A 7 -3.63 -9.04 -31.19
N GLU A 8 -2.48 -8.37 -31.03
CA GLU A 8 -1.27 -8.66 -31.82
C GLU A 8 -0.67 -10.04 -31.48
N TYR A 9 -0.78 -10.44 -30.20
CA TYR A 9 -0.36 -11.75 -29.69
C TYR A 9 -1.44 -12.31 -28.74
N PRO A 10 -1.48 -13.63 -28.51
CA PRO A 10 -2.31 -14.21 -27.45
C PRO A 10 -1.92 -13.63 -26.08
N ASP A 11 -2.90 -13.10 -25.34
CA ASP A 11 -2.73 -12.65 -23.95
C ASP A 11 -3.47 -13.62 -23.01
N PRO A 12 -2.77 -14.51 -22.29
CA PRO A 12 -3.39 -15.45 -21.37
C PRO A 12 -4.05 -14.75 -20.16
N ASN A 13 -3.68 -13.50 -19.86
CA ASN A 13 -4.22 -12.72 -18.74
C ASN A 13 -5.38 -11.81 -19.13
N LEU A 14 -5.85 -11.85 -20.39
CA LEU A 14 -6.86 -10.92 -20.91
C LEU A 14 -8.12 -10.85 -20.03
N LEU A 15 -8.69 -12.01 -19.66
CA LEU A 15 -9.91 -12.04 -18.83
C LEU A 15 -9.68 -11.48 -17.42
N PHE A 16 -8.52 -11.75 -16.83
CA PHE A 16 -8.14 -11.19 -15.54
C PHE A 16 -8.01 -9.66 -15.64
N ASN A 17 -7.29 -9.16 -16.65
CA ASN A 17 -7.11 -7.73 -16.89
C ASN A 17 -8.45 -7.01 -17.10
N LEU A 18 -9.36 -7.59 -17.91
CA LEU A 18 -10.70 -7.06 -18.16
C LEU A 18 -11.60 -7.06 -16.92
N SER A 19 -11.33 -7.92 -15.94
CA SER A 19 -12.08 -7.94 -14.67
C SER A 19 -11.60 -6.90 -13.65
N SER A 20 -10.47 -6.24 -13.91
CA SER A 20 -9.90 -5.25 -12.99
C SER A 20 -10.68 -3.94 -12.97
N THR A 21 -10.54 -3.19 -11.89
CA THR A 21 -11.15 -1.85 -11.72
C THR A 21 -10.64 -0.82 -12.75
N TYR A 22 -9.48 -1.06 -13.36
CA TYR A 22 -8.91 -0.21 -14.41
C TYR A 22 -9.60 -0.37 -15.78
N MET A 23 -10.35 -1.46 -15.98
CA MET A 23 -11.07 -1.74 -17.24
C MET A 23 -12.57 -1.43 -17.15
N THR A 24 -12.96 -0.52 -16.26
CA THR A 24 -14.34 -0.04 -16.15
C THR A 24 -14.78 0.73 -17.40
N ILE A 25 -16.09 0.81 -17.64
CA ILE A 25 -16.67 1.42 -18.84
C ILE A 25 -17.21 2.83 -18.50
N PRO A 26 -16.45 3.91 -18.76
CA PRO A 26 -16.93 5.27 -18.61
C PRO A 26 -17.86 5.69 -19.76
N SER A 27 -18.72 6.68 -19.50
CA SER A 27 -19.51 7.32 -20.56
C SER A 27 -18.63 8.18 -21.45
N LYS A 28 -18.53 7.80 -22.74
CA LYS A 28 -17.83 8.59 -23.76
C LYS A 28 -18.36 10.02 -23.84
N GLU A 29 -19.69 10.19 -23.83
CA GLU A 29 -20.32 11.51 -23.90
C GLU A 29 -19.90 12.39 -22.70
N ALA A 30 -19.83 11.80 -21.50
CA ALA A 30 -19.40 12.54 -20.31
C ALA A 30 -17.92 12.92 -20.40
N ILE A 31 -17.05 12.03 -20.88
CA ILE A 31 -15.64 12.34 -21.10
C ILE A 31 -15.49 13.50 -22.08
N GLU A 32 -16.16 13.44 -23.23
CA GLU A 32 -16.10 14.51 -24.25
C GLU A 32 -16.65 15.84 -23.73
N LYS A 33 -17.69 15.80 -22.90
CA LYS A 33 -18.34 16.99 -22.33
C LYS A 33 -17.51 17.65 -21.23
N TYR A 34 -16.92 16.86 -20.33
CA TYR A 34 -16.25 17.37 -19.12
C TYR A 34 -14.74 17.50 -19.28
N GLY A 35 -14.12 16.85 -20.28
CA GLY A 35 -12.68 16.95 -20.54
C GLY A 35 -11.86 16.65 -19.29
N ASP A 36 -10.94 17.56 -18.93
CA ASP A 36 -10.04 17.44 -17.78
C ASP A 36 -10.76 17.37 -16.43
N ASP A 37 -12.02 17.83 -16.34
CA ASP A 37 -12.83 17.70 -15.12
C ASP A 37 -13.43 16.28 -14.95
N PHE A 38 -13.38 15.42 -15.98
CA PHE A 38 -13.79 14.01 -15.85
C PHE A 38 -12.77 13.23 -15.03
N GLY A 39 -13.25 12.45 -14.07
CA GLY A 39 -12.41 11.73 -13.10
C GLY A 39 -11.89 12.62 -11.97
N ILE A 40 -12.26 13.90 -11.92
CA ILE A 40 -11.94 14.83 -10.82
C ILE A 40 -13.22 15.41 -10.21
N LYS A 41 -14.10 16.00 -11.02
CA LYS A 41 -15.38 16.57 -10.57
C LYS A 41 -16.58 15.73 -11.03
N TYR A 42 -16.45 15.07 -12.17
CA TYR A 42 -17.52 14.27 -12.77
C TYR A 42 -17.03 12.86 -13.06
N ALA A 43 -17.83 11.86 -12.72
CA ALA A 43 -17.59 10.48 -13.09
C ALA A 43 -18.91 9.82 -13.45
N VAL A 44 -19.02 9.35 -14.69
CA VAL A 44 -20.23 8.69 -15.20
C VAL A 44 -19.86 7.31 -15.68
N GLY A 45 -20.38 6.29 -15.00
CA GLY A 45 -20.18 4.88 -15.33
C GLY A 45 -21.48 4.08 -15.24
N THR A 46 -21.37 2.76 -15.20
CA THR A 46 -22.50 1.82 -15.20
C THR A 46 -22.75 1.18 -13.83
N GLY A 47 -22.21 1.76 -12.76
CA GLY A 47 -22.30 1.20 -11.42
C GLY A 47 -23.67 1.39 -10.73
N PRO A 48 -23.87 0.74 -9.57
CA PRO A 48 -25.07 0.87 -8.74
C PRO A 48 -25.15 2.21 -7.98
N PHE A 49 -24.10 3.03 -8.03
CA PHE A 49 -24.03 4.37 -7.45
C PHE A 49 -23.59 5.41 -8.49
N ILE A 50 -23.98 6.65 -8.25
CA ILE A 50 -23.66 7.83 -9.05
C ILE A 50 -22.85 8.78 -8.16
N LEU A 51 -21.77 9.35 -8.69
CA LEU A 51 -21.03 10.42 -8.01
C LEU A 51 -21.94 11.64 -7.82
N ASP A 52 -22.10 12.08 -6.58
CA ASP A 52 -22.87 13.27 -6.21
C ASP A 52 -21.94 14.45 -5.96
N GLU A 53 -20.91 14.25 -5.13
CA GLU A 53 -19.92 15.27 -4.79
C GLU A 53 -18.58 14.61 -4.46
N TRP A 54 -17.47 15.25 -4.84
CA TRP A 54 -16.15 14.93 -4.33
C TRP A 54 -15.49 16.18 -3.77
N ILE A 55 -15.23 16.17 -2.47
CA ILE A 55 -14.43 17.15 -1.77
C ILE A 55 -13.05 16.53 -1.56
N MET A 56 -12.06 17.03 -2.30
CA MET A 56 -10.68 16.55 -2.26
C MET A 56 -10.13 16.58 -0.82
N ASP A 57 -9.38 15.54 -0.44
CA ASP A 57 -8.84 15.33 0.92
C ASP A 57 -9.87 15.26 2.08
N ASP A 58 -11.18 15.19 1.79
CA ASP A 58 -12.24 15.10 2.81
C ASP A 58 -13.18 13.92 2.55
N ARG A 59 -13.99 13.98 1.49
CA ARG A 59 -15.03 12.96 1.25
C ARG A 59 -15.49 12.82 -0.20
N VAL A 60 -15.91 11.60 -0.53
CA VAL A 60 -16.68 11.28 -1.74
C VAL A 60 -18.10 10.94 -1.31
N ILE A 61 -19.07 11.62 -1.91
CA ILE A 61 -20.49 11.38 -1.73
C ILE A 61 -21.04 10.70 -2.98
N LEU A 62 -21.60 9.52 -2.77
CA LEU A 62 -22.27 8.74 -3.80
C LEU A 62 -23.75 8.61 -3.47
N LYS A 63 -24.60 8.72 -4.48
CA LYS A 63 -26.05 8.46 -4.37
C LYS A 63 -26.43 7.21 -5.15
N LYS A 64 -27.48 6.53 -4.71
CA LYS A 64 -28.03 5.36 -5.40
C LYS A 64 -28.31 5.67 -6.88
N ASN A 65 -27.97 4.72 -7.75
CA ASN A 65 -28.43 4.70 -9.13
C ASN A 65 -29.78 3.96 -9.21
N PRO A 66 -30.94 4.65 -9.29
CA PRO A 66 -32.24 3.99 -9.33
C PRO A 66 -32.49 3.21 -10.63
N ALA A 67 -31.72 3.49 -11.69
CA ALA A 67 -31.86 2.83 -12.98
C ALA A 67 -31.04 1.54 -13.09
N TYR A 68 -30.18 1.24 -12.11
CA TYR A 68 -29.32 0.05 -12.15
C TYR A 68 -30.17 -1.23 -12.07
N ASN A 69 -30.26 -1.97 -13.17
CA ASN A 69 -31.03 -3.22 -13.27
C ASN A 69 -30.28 -4.35 -14.00
N TRP A 70 -28.96 -4.19 -14.17
CA TRP A 70 -28.09 -5.07 -14.94
C TRP A 70 -27.04 -5.79 -14.08
N GLY A 71 -27.31 -5.97 -12.78
CA GLY A 71 -26.44 -6.78 -11.94
C GLY A 71 -26.38 -8.23 -12.43
N THR A 72 -25.19 -8.84 -12.33
CA THR A 72 -24.91 -10.16 -12.89
C THR A 72 -25.32 -11.28 -11.92
N GLU A 73 -25.27 -12.53 -12.38
CA GLU A 73 -25.47 -13.71 -11.51
C GLU A 73 -24.44 -13.82 -10.37
N LEU A 74 -23.30 -13.12 -10.47
CA LEU A 74 -22.30 -13.05 -9.41
C LEU A 74 -22.69 -12.08 -8.28
N SER A 75 -23.70 -11.23 -8.49
CA SER A 75 -24.14 -10.22 -7.54
C SER A 75 -25.34 -10.70 -6.74
N GLU A 76 -25.27 -10.61 -5.41
CA GLU A 76 -26.44 -10.87 -4.55
C GLU A 76 -27.56 -9.85 -4.78
N ASN A 77 -27.20 -8.56 -4.97
CA ASN A 77 -28.15 -7.51 -5.35
C ASN A 77 -28.01 -7.20 -6.84
N LYS A 78 -29.03 -7.55 -7.63
CA LYS A 78 -29.05 -7.33 -9.09
C LYS A 78 -29.70 -6.02 -9.53
N GLY A 79 -30.42 -5.36 -8.62
CA GLY A 79 -31.12 -4.11 -8.84
C GLY A 79 -30.46 -2.93 -8.12
N PRO A 80 -31.16 -1.79 -7.99
CA PRO A 80 -30.62 -0.60 -7.36
C PRO A 80 -30.08 -0.89 -5.95
N ALA A 81 -29.09 -0.11 -5.51
CA ALA A 81 -28.55 -0.24 -4.16
C ALA A 81 -29.68 -0.14 -3.10
N LYS A 82 -29.57 -0.93 -2.03
CA LYS A 82 -30.53 -0.88 -0.91
C LYS A 82 -30.32 0.33 0.00
N ILE A 83 -29.18 1.00 -0.14
CA ILE A 83 -28.83 2.24 0.57
C ILE A 83 -28.94 3.42 -0.39
N ASP A 84 -29.45 4.55 0.10
CA ASP A 84 -29.70 5.74 -0.72
C ASP A 84 -28.44 6.57 -0.96
N LYS A 85 -27.54 6.61 0.02
CA LYS A 85 -26.34 7.43 0.04
C LYS A 85 -25.18 6.67 0.65
N LEU A 86 -24.00 6.79 0.06
CA LEU A 86 -22.74 6.33 0.61
C LEU A 86 -21.81 7.54 0.73
N VAL A 87 -21.26 7.77 1.92
CA VAL A 87 -20.29 8.83 2.18
C VAL A 87 -18.98 8.17 2.57
N ILE A 88 -17.97 8.30 1.72
CA ILE A 88 -16.63 7.78 1.95
C ILE A 88 -15.79 8.96 2.45
N ARG A 89 -15.37 8.91 3.72
CA ARG A 89 -14.52 9.94 4.33
C ARG A 89 -13.07 9.47 4.34
N GLU A 90 -12.17 10.35 3.93
CA GLU A 90 -10.73 10.08 3.99
C GLU A 90 -10.17 10.60 5.31
N MET A 91 -9.51 9.74 6.08
CA MET A 91 -8.92 10.09 7.37
C MET A 91 -7.51 9.52 7.45
N LYS A 92 -6.51 10.39 7.52
CA LYS A 92 -5.08 10.00 7.52
C LYS A 92 -4.63 9.40 8.86
N GLU A 93 -5.32 9.80 9.92
CA GLU A 93 -5.06 9.35 11.29
C GLU A 93 -5.99 8.21 11.68
N GLU A 94 -5.37 7.05 11.81
CA GLU A 94 -5.91 5.77 12.26
C GLU A 94 -6.73 5.86 13.58
N ALA A 95 -6.29 6.70 14.53
CA ALA A 95 -7.02 6.93 15.79
C ALA A 95 -8.32 7.73 15.59
N THR A 96 -8.36 8.64 14.61
CA THR A 96 -9.58 9.38 14.26
C THR A 96 -10.63 8.44 13.69
N VAL A 97 -10.23 7.49 12.83
CA VAL A 97 -11.12 6.45 12.30
C VAL A 97 -11.76 5.63 13.43
N PHE A 98 -10.96 5.21 14.41
CA PHE A 98 -11.47 4.48 15.58
C PHE A 98 -12.47 5.30 16.41
N MET A 99 -12.18 6.59 16.64
CA MET A 99 -13.10 7.47 17.38
C MET A 99 -14.42 7.68 16.64
N GLU A 100 -14.36 7.92 15.33
CA GLU A 100 -15.53 8.09 14.47
C GLU A 100 -16.40 6.82 14.43
N LEU A 101 -15.77 5.64 14.36
CA LEU A 101 -16.51 4.37 14.45
C LEU A 101 -17.20 4.20 15.81
N THR A 102 -16.46 4.39 16.91
CA THR A 102 -16.99 4.18 18.27
C THR A 102 -18.04 5.21 18.70
N SER A 103 -18.00 6.41 18.13
CA SER A 103 -18.99 7.46 18.36
C SER A 103 -20.22 7.38 17.43
N GLY A 104 -20.20 6.49 16.44
CA GLY A 104 -21.25 6.38 15.42
C GLY A 104 -21.19 7.48 14.35
N GLY A 105 -20.06 8.17 14.20
CA GLY A 105 -19.82 9.13 13.11
C GLY A 105 -19.55 8.47 11.75
N VAL A 106 -19.18 7.18 11.74
CA VAL A 106 -19.16 6.31 10.55
C VAL A 106 -19.78 4.95 10.85
N ASP A 107 -20.45 4.36 9.86
CA ASP A 107 -21.07 3.04 9.98
C ASP A 107 -20.08 1.89 9.72
N ILE A 108 -19.06 2.15 8.90
CA ILE A 108 -18.04 1.19 8.46
C ILE A 108 -16.69 1.89 8.48
N ALA A 109 -15.68 1.21 9.02
CA ALA A 109 -14.29 1.64 8.99
C ALA A 109 -13.42 0.53 8.38
N GLU A 110 -12.62 0.90 7.38
CA GLU A 110 -11.50 0.09 6.90
C GLU A 110 -10.22 0.56 7.60
N GLY A 111 -9.31 -0.36 7.93
CA GLY A 111 -7.98 0.02 8.45
C GLY A 111 -8.01 0.62 9.85
N VAL A 112 -8.85 0.10 10.75
CA VAL A 112 -8.78 0.48 12.16
C VAL A 112 -7.47 -0.05 12.76
N PRO A 113 -6.76 0.75 13.57
CA PRO A 113 -5.49 0.33 14.16
C PRO A 113 -5.61 -1.00 14.87
N ALA A 114 -4.67 -1.89 14.58
CA ALA A 114 -4.63 -3.20 15.20
C ALA A 114 -4.58 -3.11 16.74
N ILE A 115 -3.97 -2.04 17.29
CA ILE A 115 -3.93 -1.77 18.74
C ILE A 115 -5.31 -1.59 19.37
N PHE A 116 -6.33 -1.21 18.60
CA PHE A 116 -7.70 -1.07 19.10
C PHE A 116 -8.56 -2.31 18.86
N LEU A 117 -8.06 -3.35 18.18
CA LEU A 117 -8.89 -4.51 17.81
C LEU A 117 -9.46 -5.26 19.00
N GLU A 118 -8.69 -5.45 20.08
CA GLU A 118 -9.23 -6.09 21.28
C GLU A 118 -10.41 -5.29 21.85
N LYS A 119 -10.23 -3.97 21.97
CA LYS A 119 -11.29 -3.06 22.42
C LYS A 119 -12.51 -3.05 21.49
N ILE A 120 -12.31 -3.15 20.17
CA ILE A 120 -13.41 -3.22 19.19
C ILE A 120 -14.15 -4.55 19.33
N LYS A 121 -13.42 -5.66 19.51
CA LYS A 121 -14.00 -7.01 19.70
C LYS A 121 -14.83 -7.09 20.99
N GLU A 122 -14.53 -6.26 21.99
CA GLU A 122 -15.32 -6.14 23.22
C GLU A 122 -16.59 -5.27 23.07
N ASP A 123 -16.65 -4.39 22.05
CA ASP A 123 -17.81 -3.54 21.81
C ASP A 123 -18.93 -4.32 21.10
N LYS A 124 -20.05 -4.52 21.79
CA LYS A 124 -21.19 -5.28 21.28
C LYS A 124 -21.92 -4.60 20.11
N ASN A 125 -21.66 -3.32 19.86
CA ASN A 125 -22.28 -2.57 18.79
C ASN A 125 -21.45 -2.59 17.50
N ILE A 126 -20.20 -3.09 17.55
CA ILE A 126 -19.29 -3.10 16.41
C ILE A 126 -19.01 -4.54 16.00
N GLY A 127 -19.33 -4.86 14.74
CA GLY A 127 -18.92 -6.12 14.12
C GLY A 127 -17.49 -6.02 13.58
N VAL A 128 -16.69 -7.05 13.81
CA VAL A 128 -15.37 -7.19 13.18
C VAL A 128 -15.44 -8.24 12.08
N VAL A 129 -15.05 -7.85 10.87
CA VAL A 129 -14.93 -8.77 9.72
C VAL A 129 -13.47 -8.81 9.32
N GLU A 130 -12.85 -9.99 9.47
CA GLU A 130 -11.49 -10.24 9.02
C GLU A 130 -11.55 -10.90 7.63
N VAL A 131 -10.85 -10.31 6.65
CA VAL A 131 -10.76 -10.82 5.28
C VAL A 131 -9.30 -11.04 4.90
N PRO A 132 -8.98 -12.07 4.09
CA PRO A 132 -7.64 -12.22 3.53
C PRO A 132 -7.22 -10.96 2.78
N SER A 133 -6.08 -10.40 3.18
CA SER A 133 -5.53 -9.21 2.54
C SER A 133 -4.81 -9.59 1.25
N ALA A 134 -5.10 -8.90 0.15
CA ALA A 134 -4.29 -8.94 -1.07
C ALA A 134 -3.17 -7.89 -1.07
N ARG A 135 -2.92 -7.23 0.08
CA ARG A 135 -1.94 -6.16 0.24
C ARG A 135 -0.64 -6.69 0.85
N LEU A 136 0.48 -6.25 0.27
CA LEU A 136 1.84 -6.54 0.74
C LEU A 136 2.61 -5.23 0.99
N TYR A 137 3.12 -5.07 2.22
CA TYR A 137 4.04 -4.00 2.57
C TYR A 137 5.48 -4.43 2.23
N TYR A 138 6.23 -3.55 1.57
CA TYR A 138 7.61 -3.82 1.17
C TYR A 138 8.48 -2.58 1.28
N LEU A 139 9.77 -2.82 1.52
CA LEU A 139 10.82 -1.83 1.35
C LEU A 139 11.42 -2.01 -0.06
N ALA A 140 11.41 -0.96 -0.87
CA ALA A 140 12.07 -0.92 -2.17
C ALA A 140 13.29 -0.02 -2.14
N MET A 141 14.25 -0.34 -3.01
CA MET A 141 15.52 0.37 -3.14
C MET A 141 15.73 0.75 -4.61
N ASN A 142 16.20 1.98 -4.85
CA ASN A 142 16.48 2.45 -6.20
C ASN A 142 17.83 1.91 -6.70
N THR A 143 17.80 0.88 -7.53
CA THR A 143 19.01 0.21 -8.05
C THR A 143 19.84 1.08 -9.00
N GLN A 144 19.40 2.31 -9.30
CA GLN A 144 20.11 3.26 -10.15
C GLN A 144 20.76 4.40 -9.35
N LYS A 145 20.60 4.41 -8.02
CA LYS A 145 21.15 5.44 -7.13
C LYS A 145 22.15 4.83 -6.18
N GLU A 146 23.34 5.40 -6.09
CA GLU A 146 24.33 5.00 -5.09
C GLU A 146 23.77 5.20 -3.67
N PRO A 147 24.12 4.35 -2.69
CA PRO A 147 24.95 3.14 -2.81
C PRO A 147 24.16 1.87 -3.21
N TYR A 148 22.88 2.00 -3.55
CA TYR A 148 21.97 0.88 -3.82
C TYR A 148 22.18 0.23 -5.20
N THR A 149 23.10 0.74 -6.02
CA THR A 149 23.59 0.07 -7.25
C THR A 149 24.34 -1.23 -6.89
N ASP A 150 25.02 -1.26 -5.76
CA ASP A 150 25.71 -2.45 -5.22
C ASP A 150 24.70 -3.47 -4.67
N ILE A 151 24.74 -4.70 -5.20
CA ILE A 151 23.87 -5.78 -4.75
C ILE A 151 24.12 -6.15 -3.29
N LYS A 152 25.36 -6.07 -2.80
CA LYS A 152 25.70 -6.37 -1.41
C LYS A 152 25.00 -5.41 -0.45
N VAL A 153 24.89 -4.14 -0.81
CA VAL A 153 24.15 -3.14 -0.02
C VAL A 153 22.67 -3.53 0.06
N ARG A 154 22.06 -3.92 -1.06
CA ARG A 154 20.65 -4.33 -1.10
C ARG A 154 20.39 -5.62 -0.32
N GLU A 155 21.26 -6.61 -0.46
CA GLU A 155 21.19 -7.88 0.28
C GLU A 155 21.27 -7.65 1.80
N ALA A 156 22.21 -6.82 2.25
CA ALA A 156 22.34 -6.49 3.67
C ALA A 156 21.10 -5.78 4.22
N ILE A 157 20.55 -4.80 3.49
CA ILE A 157 19.32 -4.12 3.89
C ILE A 157 18.18 -5.13 4.02
N CYS A 158 17.96 -5.98 3.02
CA CYS A 158 16.93 -7.02 3.04
C CYS A 158 17.02 -7.95 4.27
N LEU A 159 18.23 -8.37 4.65
CA LEU A 159 18.47 -9.22 5.83
C LEU A 159 18.35 -8.46 7.16
N SER A 160 18.43 -7.14 7.17
CA SER A 160 18.35 -6.33 8.40
C SER A 160 16.92 -6.00 8.84
N ILE A 161 15.93 -6.17 7.97
CA ILE A 161 14.54 -5.89 8.29
C ILE A 161 13.91 -7.12 8.95
N ASN A 162 13.49 -6.98 10.21
CA ASN A 162 12.77 -8.02 10.94
C ASN A 162 11.26 -7.83 10.73
N GLN A 163 10.68 -8.62 9.83
CA GLN A 163 9.26 -8.55 9.50
C GLN A 163 8.36 -9.02 10.66
N GLU A 164 8.84 -9.93 11.51
CA GLU A 164 8.06 -10.41 12.66
C GLU A 164 7.92 -9.32 13.72
N GLU A 165 8.99 -8.58 14.02
CA GLU A 165 8.92 -7.40 14.91
C GLU A 165 7.96 -6.33 14.36
N ILE A 166 7.92 -6.13 13.03
CA ILE A 166 6.98 -5.21 12.39
C ILE A 166 5.54 -5.73 12.56
N LEU A 167 5.30 -7.02 12.27
CA LEU A 167 3.99 -7.64 12.42
C LEU A 167 3.48 -7.54 13.86
N GLU A 168 4.35 -7.82 14.84
CA GLU A 168 4.02 -7.75 16.26
C GLU A 168 3.74 -6.31 16.70
N HIS A 169 4.68 -5.39 16.48
CA HIS A 169 4.62 -4.06 17.09
C HIS A 169 3.75 -3.05 16.33
N VAL A 170 3.64 -3.18 15.00
CA VAL A 170 2.83 -2.27 14.18
C VAL A 170 1.45 -2.82 13.95
N PHE A 171 1.37 -4.12 13.64
CA PHE A 171 0.12 -4.77 13.22
C PHE A 171 -0.50 -5.66 14.30
N MET A 172 0.05 -5.73 15.51
CA MET A 172 -0.48 -6.54 16.64
C MET A 172 -0.80 -7.98 16.23
N ASN A 173 0.07 -8.60 15.44
CA ASN A 173 -0.10 -9.96 14.89
C ASN A 173 -1.29 -10.15 13.93
N VAL A 174 -1.84 -9.06 13.39
CA VAL A 174 -2.90 -9.09 12.38
C VAL A 174 -2.27 -9.09 11.00
N GLY A 175 -2.43 -10.20 10.29
CA GLY A 175 -1.81 -10.43 8.99
C GLY A 175 -0.81 -11.58 9.05
N LYS A 176 0.13 -11.59 8.10
CA LYS A 176 1.18 -12.61 7.99
C LYS A 176 2.46 -11.98 7.49
N VAL A 177 3.59 -12.46 8.00
CA VAL A 177 4.90 -12.18 7.39
C VAL A 177 5.00 -12.90 6.06
N THR A 178 5.58 -12.21 5.07
CA THR A 178 6.02 -12.80 3.81
C THR A 178 7.54 -12.66 3.67
N HIS A 179 8.16 -13.67 3.05
CA HIS A 179 9.60 -13.70 2.75
C HIS A 179 9.88 -13.62 1.25
N THR A 180 8.86 -13.27 0.47
CA THR A 180 8.89 -13.12 -0.98
C THR A 180 8.21 -11.81 -1.34
N TYR A 181 8.45 -11.31 -2.56
CA TYR A 181 7.75 -10.12 -3.03
C TYR A 181 6.30 -10.40 -3.46
N LEU A 182 5.83 -11.64 -3.49
CA LEU A 182 4.49 -12.04 -3.95
C LEU A 182 3.51 -12.23 -2.78
N ILE A 183 2.24 -11.87 -3.01
CA ILE A 183 1.14 -12.15 -2.08
C ILE A 183 0.80 -13.64 -2.04
N ASP A 184 0.42 -14.15 -0.87
CA ASP A 184 0.15 -15.58 -0.61
C ASP A 184 -0.95 -16.18 -1.50
N GLN A 185 -1.85 -15.35 -2.04
CA GLN A 185 -2.94 -15.79 -2.90
C GLN A 185 -2.48 -16.21 -4.31
N LEU A 186 -1.28 -15.80 -4.72
CA LEU A 186 -0.69 -16.21 -6.00
C LEU A 186 -0.02 -17.56 -5.85
N GLU A 187 -0.28 -18.48 -6.77
CA GLU A 187 0.37 -19.81 -6.76
C GLU A 187 1.89 -19.67 -6.88
N GLU A 188 2.34 -18.64 -7.60
CA GLU A 188 3.73 -18.26 -7.82
C GLU A 188 4.44 -17.81 -6.53
N SER A 189 3.71 -17.50 -5.45
CA SER A 189 4.30 -17.17 -4.15
C SER A 189 5.00 -18.36 -3.49
N LYS A 190 4.74 -19.59 -3.95
CA LYS A 190 5.38 -20.82 -3.46
C LYS A 190 6.79 -20.97 -4.03
N VAL A 191 7.71 -20.18 -3.50
CA VAL A 191 9.14 -20.23 -3.85
C VAL A 191 9.93 -21.20 -2.96
N PRO A 192 10.99 -21.85 -3.48
CA PRO A 192 11.95 -22.62 -2.68
C PRO A 192 12.53 -21.83 -1.50
N GLU A 193 12.89 -22.53 -0.42
CA GLU A 193 13.31 -21.90 0.85
C GLU A 193 14.58 -21.05 0.71
N GLU A 194 15.49 -21.44 -0.19
CA GLU A 194 16.72 -20.70 -0.49
C GLU A 194 16.49 -19.32 -1.10
N TYR A 195 15.31 -19.07 -1.68
CA TYR A 195 14.93 -17.76 -2.22
C TYR A 195 14.17 -16.89 -1.22
N LYS A 196 13.83 -17.42 -0.04
CA LYS A 196 13.15 -16.66 1.00
C LYS A 196 14.13 -15.80 1.76
N ILE A 197 13.81 -14.52 1.87
CA ILE A 197 14.61 -13.55 2.62
C ILE A 197 14.14 -13.56 4.08
N ARG A 198 15.06 -13.90 4.99
CA ARG A 198 14.81 -13.94 6.43
C ARG A 198 15.76 -12.99 7.15
N TYR A 199 15.27 -12.41 8.24
CA TYR A 199 16.06 -11.55 9.10
C TYR A 199 17.33 -12.26 9.61
N ASP A 200 18.48 -11.64 9.38
CA ASP A 200 19.81 -12.07 9.83
C ASP A 200 20.74 -10.84 9.88
N LEU A 201 20.68 -10.12 11.00
CA LEU A 201 21.43 -8.87 11.18
C LEU A 201 22.95 -9.08 11.18
N ASP A 202 23.44 -10.19 11.71
CA ASP A 202 24.88 -10.46 11.77
C ASP A 202 25.44 -10.71 10.37
N LYS A 203 24.71 -11.50 9.55
CA LYS A 203 25.04 -11.66 8.13
C LYS A 203 24.95 -10.35 7.37
N ALA A 204 23.93 -9.53 7.62
CA ALA A 204 23.79 -8.21 7.00
C ALA A 204 25.01 -7.31 7.26
N LYS A 205 25.46 -7.24 8.52
CA LYS A 205 26.68 -6.50 8.91
C LYS A 205 27.92 -7.03 8.21
N GLY A 206 28.08 -8.36 8.13
CA GLY A 206 29.19 -9.00 7.43
C GLY A 206 29.24 -8.62 5.94
N ILE A 207 28.09 -8.64 5.26
CA ILE A 207 27.99 -8.28 3.84
C ILE A 207 28.39 -6.81 3.61
N LEU A 208 27.95 -5.88 4.45
CA LEU A 208 28.36 -4.47 4.35
C LEU A 208 29.85 -4.28 4.61
N ALA A 209 30.41 -4.98 5.59
CA ALA A 209 31.84 -4.94 5.88
C ALA A 209 32.68 -5.43 4.68
N GLU A 210 32.27 -6.52 4.03
CA GLU A 210 32.89 -6.99 2.79
C GLU A 210 32.74 -6.01 1.62
N ALA A 211 31.64 -5.26 1.58
CA ALA A 211 31.41 -4.19 0.60
C ALA A 211 32.19 -2.91 0.93
N GLY A 212 32.98 -2.90 2.01
CA GLY A 212 33.88 -1.81 2.39
C GLY A 212 33.26 -0.76 3.29
N TRP A 213 32.07 -1.01 3.85
CA TRP A 213 31.42 -0.14 4.82
C TRP A 213 31.92 -0.44 6.23
N LYS A 214 32.34 0.58 6.97
CA LYS A 214 32.88 0.44 8.33
C LYS A 214 32.52 1.67 9.15
N ASP A 215 32.22 1.48 10.42
CA ASP A 215 32.15 2.58 11.38
C ASP A 215 33.59 2.97 11.76
N THR A 216 34.02 4.12 11.25
CA THR A 216 35.39 4.64 11.38
C THR A 216 35.54 5.68 12.47
N ASP A 217 34.46 6.34 12.89
CA ASP A 217 34.46 7.37 13.93
C ASP A 217 33.83 6.90 15.27
N GLY A 218 33.22 5.72 15.29
CA GLY A 218 32.66 5.07 16.46
C GLY A 218 31.26 5.54 16.84
N ASP A 219 30.56 6.27 15.96
CA ASP A 219 29.21 6.78 16.24
C ASP A 219 28.08 5.77 15.91
N GLY A 220 28.44 4.60 15.38
CA GLY A 220 27.52 3.54 15.02
C GLY A 220 26.94 3.65 13.60
N ILE A 221 27.31 4.65 12.81
CA ILE A 221 26.93 4.79 11.40
C ILE A 221 28.11 4.37 10.52
N LEU A 222 27.83 3.59 9.48
CA LEU A 222 28.88 3.09 8.60
C LEU A 222 29.32 4.17 7.61
N GLU A 223 30.62 4.23 7.33
CA GLU A 223 31.20 5.02 6.25
C GLU A 223 31.83 4.17 5.15
N LYS A 224 31.82 4.73 3.93
CA LYS A 224 32.62 4.24 2.80
C LYS A 224 33.14 5.44 2.02
N GLY A 225 34.45 5.50 1.79
CA GLY A 225 35.07 6.65 1.12
C GLY A 225 34.99 7.97 1.90
N GLY A 226 34.77 7.92 3.22
CA GLY A 226 34.61 9.10 4.07
C GLY A 226 33.20 9.68 4.12
N GLU A 227 32.23 9.05 3.45
CA GLU A 227 30.82 9.44 3.48
C GLU A 227 30.00 8.49 4.37
N LYS A 228 29.15 9.06 5.23
CA LYS A 228 28.22 8.30 6.08
C LYS A 228 27.09 7.69 5.28
N PHE A 229 26.68 6.49 5.68
CA PHE A 229 25.49 5.85 5.11
C PHE A 229 24.22 6.50 5.66
N VAL A 230 23.83 7.60 5.03
CA VAL A 230 22.54 8.26 5.25
C VAL A 230 21.57 7.82 4.16
N ALA A 231 20.38 7.36 4.54
CA ALA A 231 19.36 6.89 3.61
C ALA A 231 18.09 7.74 3.73
N ASN A 232 17.60 8.30 2.64
CA ASN A 232 16.30 8.96 2.64
C ASN A 232 15.18 7.92 2.47
N LEU A 233 14.46 7.63 3.56
CA LEU A 233 13.37 6.66 3.62
C LEU A 233 12.02 7.32 3.38
N TRP A 234 11.47 7.09 2.19
CA TRP A 234 10.19 7.67 1.80
C TRP A 234 9.01 6.82 2.24
N VAL A 235 7.97 7.50 2.69
CA VAL A 235 6.66 6.93 2.97
C VAL A 235 5.55 7.90 2.54
N GLU A 236 4.37 7.37 2.25
CA GLU A 236 3.17 8.22 2.16
C GLU A 236 2.78 8.74 3.54
N ASN A 237 2.18 9.93 3.59
CA ASN A 237 1.71 10.59 4.82
C ASN A 237 0.43 9.93 5.37
N VAL A 238 0.58 8.67 5.78
CA VAL A 238 -0.46 7.85 6.43
C VAL A 238 0.17 7.21 7.66
N SER A 239 -0.54 7.27 8.78
CA SER A 239 -0.11 6.81 10.10
C SER A 239 0.55 5.41 10.11
N VAL A 240 -0.02 4.42 9.43
CA VAL A 240 0.57 3.07 9.37
C VAL A 240 1.95 3.05 8.70
N PHE A 241 2.16 3.78 7.60
CA PHE A 241 3.46 3.82 6.94
C PHE A 241 4.51 4.49 7.80
N ARG A 242 4.14 5.54 8.55
CA ARG A 242 5.05 6.18 9.52
C ARG A 242 5.49 5.18 10.59
N ARG A 243 4.56 4.43 11.18
CA ARG A 243 4.89 3.41 12.20
C ARG A 243 5.79 2.29 11.66
N VAL A 244 5.53 1.79 10.45
CA VAL A 244 6.42 0.81 9.80
C VAL A 244 7.81 1.42 9.55
N ALA A 245 7.88 2.67 9.07
CA ALA A 245 9.14 3.35 8.83
C ALA A 245 9.95 3.64 10.09
N GLU A 246 9.31 3.94 11.23
CA GLU A 246 9.98 4.12 12.53
C GLU A 246 10.64 2.81 13.01
N VAL A 247 9.95 1.68 12.88
CA VAL A 247 10.54 0.36 13.21
C VAL A 247 11.69 0.02 12.24
N ALA A 248 11.48 0.23 10.94
CA ALA A 248 12.52 0.00 9.94
C ALA A 248 13.73 0.93 10.11
N GLN A 249 13.51 2.20 10.48
CA GLN A 249 14.58 3.16 10.78
C GLN A 249 15.45 2.66 11.94
N GLU A 250 14.85 2.16 13.01
CA GLU A 250 15.60 1.59 14.14
C GLU A 250 16.36 0.32 13.74
N GLN A 251 15.75 -0.55 12.93
CA GLN A 251 16.42 -1.75 12.41
C GLN A 251 17.60 -1.41 11.48
N LEU A 252 17.44 -0.40 10.61
CA LEU A 252 18.51 0.14 9.76
C LEU A 252 19.61 0.80 10.60
N ARG A 253 19.26 1.50 11.68
CA ARG A 253 20.25 2.05 12.63
C ARG A 253 21.08 0.95 13.28
N LYS A 254 20.48 -0.19 13.64
CA LYS A 254 21.23 -1.37 14.16
C LYS A 254 22.17 -2.00 13.13
N LEU A 255 21.87 -1.86 11.83
CA LEU A 255 22.76 -2.22 10.72
C LEU A 255 23.88 -1.17 10.50
N GLY A 256 23.69 0.05 11.00
CA GLY A 256 24.61 1.17 10.87
C GLY A 256 24.27 2.13 9.73
N ILE A 257 22.98 2.24 9.40
CA ILE A 257 22.45 3.17 8.38
C ILE A 257 21.59 4.22 9.08
N ASP A 258 21.91 5.50 8.86
CA ASP A 258 21.11 6.62 9.35
C ASP A 258 19.95 6.92 8.38
N ALA A 259 18.83 6.22 8.56
CA ALA A 259 17.64 6.44 7.75
C ALA A 259 16.88 7.70 8.19
N LYS A 260 16.63 8.64 7.27
CA LYS A 260 15.79 9.83 7.49
C LYS A 260 14.42 9.62 6.88
N ILE A 261 13.39 9.57 7.72
CA ILE A 261 12.01 9.39 7.27
C ILE A 261 11.52 10.69 6.62
N THR A 262 11.09 10.61 5.36
CA THR A 262 10.44 11.70 4.64
C THR A 262 9.05 11.29 4.19
N GLN A 263 8.03 12.06 4.58
CA GLN A 263 6.63 11.82 4.25
C GLN A 263 6.19 12.72 3.10
N TYR A 264 5.41 12.17 2.17
CA TYR A 264 4.77 12.93 1.08
C TYR A 264 3.27 12.62 1.00
N ASP A 265 2.47 13.56 0.52
CA ASP A 265 1.12 13.26 0.05
C ASP A 265 1.18 12.36 -1.21
N SER A 266 0.09 11.64 -1.51
CA SER A 266 0.08 10.65 -2.58
C SER A 266 0.35 11.22 -3.96
N VAL A 267 0.03 12.49 -4.23
CA VAL A 267 0.29 13.15 -5.53
C VAL A 267 1.78 13.43 -5.66
N THR A 268 2.37 14.09 -4.67
CA THR A 268 3.81 14.38 -4.63
C THR A 268 4.64 13.11 -4.64
N PHE A 269 4.25 12.08 -3.87
CA PHE A 269 4.94 10.79 -3.82
C PHE A 269 5.02 10.15 -5.21
N LYS A 270 3.91 10.14 -5.96
CA LYS A 270 3.84 9.58 -7.32
C LYS A 270 4.67 10.39 -8.32
N ASP A 271 4.57 11.72 -8.31
CA ASP A 271 5.36 12.59 -9.20
C ASP A 271 6.87 12.44 -8.97
N LYS A 272 7.30 12.35 -7.72
CA LYS A 272 8.71 12.15 -7.40
C LYS A 272 9.21 10.77 -7.77
N LEU A 273 8.37 9.74 -7.60
CA LEU A 273 8.70 8.38 -8.00
C LEU A 273 8.94 8.27 -9.50
N THR A 274 8.07 8.86 -10.32
CA THR A 274 8.22 8.80 -11.80
C THR A 274 9.47 9.48 -12.29
N LYS A 275 10.01 10.44 -11.52
CA LYS A 275 11.30 11.11 -11.76
C LYS A 275 12.51 10.33 -11.24
N GLY A 276 12.31 9.22 -10.51
CA GLY A 276 13.40 8.39 -10.00
C GLY A 276 14.19 9.01 -8.83
N GLU A 277 13.61 9.97 -8.12
CA GLU A 277 14.29 10.73 -7.07
C GLU A 277 14.53 9.93 -5.78
N GLN A 278 13.75 8.85 -5.57
CA GLN A 278 13.77 8.01 -4.38
C GLN A 278 15.12 7.29 -4.16
N GLU A 279 15.48 7.07 -2.90
CA GLU A 279 16.59 6.19 -2.50
C GLU A 279 16.03 4.85 -2.04
N ILE A 280 15.35 4.88 -0.89
CA ILE A 280 14.57 3.77 -0.38
C ILE A 280 13.16 4.26 -0.04
N LEU A 281 12.20 3.36 -0.12
CA LEU A 281 10.82 3.67 0.21
C LEU A 281 10.14 2.46 0.82
N ILE A 282 9.21 2.70 1.73
CA ILE A 282 8.25 1.68 2.14
C ILE A 282 6.96 1.97 1.38
N ARG A 283 6.41 0.93 0.75
CA ARG A 283 5.14 1.01 0.06
C ARG A 283 4.28 -0.20 0.33
N LEU A 284 3.09 -0.10 -0.22
CA LEU A 284 2.11 -1.16 -0.30
C LEU A 284 1.79 -1.39 -1.77
N TYR A 285 1.61 -2.64 -2.17
CA TYR A 285 0.90 -2.97 -3.39
C TYR A 285 -0.18 -4.02 -3.08
N GLY A 286 -1.27 -3.99 -3.84
CA GLY A 286 -2.47 -4.79 -3.62
C GLY A 286 -3.73 -3.97 -3.52
#